data_AF-A0A1J5SD48-F1
#
_entry.id   AF-A0A1J5SD48-F1
#
_cell.length_a   1.000
_cell.length_b   1.000
_cell.length_c   1.000
_cell.angle_alpha   90.00
_cell.angle_beta   90.00
_cell.angle_gamma   90.00
#
_symmetry.space_group_name_H-M   'P 1'
#
loop_
_entity.id
_entity.type
_entity.pdbx_description
1 polymer ?
#
loop_
_entity_poly.entity_id
_entity_poly.type
_entity_poly.pdbx_seq_one_letter_code
_entity_poly.pdbx_strand_id
1 'polypeptide(L)'
;MLAPMKTRHATPSRHASPGSRHRWAWNRRGMALILVCVLLLWISGLAVRGIPQDVLFAGPPWLATARLAAHVVHGVAAWSAMLLAGRWVWPHLAQVLRRWRARPAGTATLAAGGLLAASGIALGYAPLDWSMPLADLHWWLGLSWPAALLMHAGRRLRPRRAPGG
;
A
#
# COMPACT_ATOMS: atom_id res chain seq x y z
N MET A 1 -20.88 -44.96 -53.58
CA MET A 1 -19.60 -44.29 -53.22
C MET A 1 -19.93 -42.89 -52.71
N LEU A 2 -19.86 -42.65 -51.41
CA LEU A 2 -20.11 -41.35 -50.77
C LEU A 2 -18.78 -40.84 -50.22
N ALA A 3 -18.38 -39.64 -50.64
CA ALA A 3 -17.16 -38.99 -50.15
C ALA A 3 -17.36 -38.42 -48.74
N PRO A 4 -16.37 -38.50 -47.82
CA PRO A 4 -16.52 -37.98 -46.48
C PRO A 4 -16.42 -36.44 -46.47
N MET A 5 -17.45 -35.82 -45.90
CA MET A 5 -17.59 -34.39 -45.67
C MET A 5 -16.62 -33.93 -44.58
N LYS A 6 -15.64 -33.11 -44.97
CA LYS A 6 -14.56 -32.62 -44.11
C LYS A 6 -15.10 -31.47 -43.24
N THR A 7 -15.47 -31.77 -42.00
CA THR A 7 -15.85 -30.75 -41.01
C THR A 7 -14.61 -29.91 -40.65
N ARG A 8 -14.60 -28.66 -41.12
CA ARG A 8 -13.60 -27.67 -40.70
C ARG A 8 -13.93 -27.26 -39.27
N HIS A 9 -13.17 -27.76 -38.31
CA HIS A 9 -13.13 -27.19 -36.97
C HIS A 9 -12.56 -25.77 -37.07
N ALA A 10 -13.43 -24.77 -36.91
CA ALA A 10 -13.04 -23.39 -36.73
C ALA A 10 -12.21 -23.29 -35.43
N THR A 11 -10.92 -23.01 -35.58
CA THR A 11 -10.05 -22.66 -34.47
C THR A 11 -10.51 -21.32 -33.89
N PRO A 12 -10.76 -21.22 -32.56
CA PRO A 12 -11.07 -19.94 -31.96
C PRO A 12 -9.83 -19.04 -32.05
N SER A 13 -9.95 -17.97 -32.83
CA SER A 13 -8.92 -16.94 -32.97
C SER A 13 -8.76 -16.23 -31.62
N ARG A 14 -7.71 -16.60 -30.87
CA ARG A 14 -7.26 -15.86 -29.69
C ARG A 14 -6.58 -14.55 -30.11
N HIS A 15 -7.33 -13.63 -30.70
CA HIS A 15 -6.91 -12.23 -30.75
C HIS A 15 -7.27 -11.57 -29.41
N ALA A 16 -6.48 -11.89 -28.37
CA ALA A 16 -6.44 -11.03 -27.20
C ALA A 16 -5.79 -9.71 -27.62
N SER A 17 -6.58 -8.63 -27.71
CA SER A 17 -6.10 -7.30 -28.05
C SER A 17 -4.89 -6.92 -27.19
N PRO A 18 -3.75 -6.47 -27.77
CA PRO A 18 -2.53 -6.16 -27.01
C PRO A 18 -2.64 -5.01 -26.00
N GLY A 19 -3.79 -4.35 -25.88
CA GLY A 19 -3.93 -3.06 -25.19
C GLY A 19 -4.41 -3.07 -23.73
N SER A 20 -4.86 -4.20 -23.16
CA SER A 20 -5.55 -4.17 -21.85
C SER A 20 -4.66 -4.48 -20.64
N ARG A 21 -3.49 -5.11 -20.83
CA ARG A 21 -2.63 -5.54 -19.70
C ARG A 21 -1.74 -4.43 -19.15
N HIS A 22 -1.55 -3.34 -19.89
CA HIS A 22 -0.55 -2.32 -19.54
C HIS A 22 -1.05 -1.21 -18.59
N ARG A 23 -2.38 -0.99 -18.51
CA ARG A 23 -2.97 0.06 -17.66
C ARG A 23 -2.91 -0.24 -16.16
N TRP A 24 -2.62 -1.50 -15.81
CA TRP A 24 -2.61 -2.01 -14.43
C TRP A 24 -1.21 -2.18 -13.87
N ALA A 25 -0.16 -1.95 -14.68
CA ALA A 25 1.22 -2.00 -14.21
C ALA A 25 1.61 -0.69 -13.54
N TRP A 26 2.32 -0.78 -12.42
CA TRP A 26 2.95 0.35 -11.75
C TRP A 26 3.77 1.17 -12.75
N ASN A 27 3.35 2.42 -13.01
CA ASN A 27 4.17 3.36 -13.77
C ASN A 27 5.12 4.11 -12.81
N ARG A 28 6.25 4.60 -13.33
CA ARG A 28 7.28 5.27 -12.51
C ARG A 28 6.71 6.46 -11.72
N ARG A 29 5.78 7.20 -12.31
CA ARG A 29 5.10 8.34 -11.67
C ARG A 29 4.25 7.91 -10.48
N GLY A 30 3.47 6.84 -10.61
CA GLY A 30 2.66 6.28 -9.53
C GLY A 30 3.51 5.72 -8.39
N MET A 31 4.65 5.11 -8.72
CA MET A 31 5.63 4.70 -7.71
C MET A 31 6.23 5.90 -6.98
N ALA A 32 6.61 6.97 -7.69
CA ALA A 32 7.10 8.18 -7.06
C ALA A 32 6.03 8.81 -6.16
N LEU A 33 4.77 8.88 -6.62
CA LEU A 33 3.66 9.43 -5.83
C LEU A 33 3.40 8.62 -4.55
N ILE A 34 3.37 7.29 -4.61
CA ILE A 34 3.16 6.49 -3.39
C ILE A 34 4.32 6.68 -2.42
N LEU A 35 5.57 6.76 -2.91
CA LEU A 35 6.75 6.97 -2.07
C LEU A 35 6.67 8.33 -1.37
N VAL A 36 6.28 9.38 -2.10
CA VAL A 36 6.05 10.71 -1.52
C VAL A 36 4.96 10.64 -0.43
N CYS A 37 3.83 9.98 -0.69
CA CYS A 37 2.78 9.81 0.31
C CYS A 37 3.29 9.05 1.55
N VAL A 38 4.07 7.98 1.37
CA VAL A 38 4.64 7.20 2.48
C VAL A 38 5.62 8.04 3.29
N LEU A 39 6.48 8.84 2.65
CA LEU A 39 7.40 9.75 3.34
C LEU A 39 6.65 10.83 4.12
N LEU A 40 5.62 11.44 3.51
CA LEU A 40 4.77 12.43 4.18
C LEU A 40 4.07 11.82 5.39
N LEU A 41 3.50 10.62 5.27
CA LEU A 41 2.88 9.89 6.37
C LEU A 41 3.87 9.64 7.52
N TRP A 42 5.12 9.28 7.19
CA TRP A 42 6.15 9.03 8.18
C TRP A 42 6.59 10.29 8.92
N ILE A 43 6.95 11.34 8.19
CA ILE A 43 7.44 12.60 8.78
C ILE A 43 6.32 13.24 9.61
N SER A 44 5.11 13.29 9.07
CA SER A 44 3.96 13.84 9.81
C SER A 44 3.57 12.96 11.00
N GLY A 45 3.62 11.62 10.88
CA GLY A 45 3.34 10.71 11.99
C GLY A 45 4.34 10.84 13.14
N LEU A 46 5.63 11.02 12.82
CA LEU A 46 6.68 11.36 13.79
C LEU A 46 6.38 12.67 14.52
N ALA A 47 5.99 13.71 13.79
CA ALA A 47 5.63 14.99 14.39
C ALA A 47 4.36 14.88 15.27
N VAL A 48 3.34 14.15 14.83
CA VAL A 48 2.12 13.89 15.60
C VAL A 48 2.41 13.12 16.89
N ARG A 49 3.33 12.15 16.86
CA ARG A 49 3.70 11.36 18.05
C ARG A 49 4.66 12.12 18.98
N GLY A 50 5.59 12.88 18.41
CA GLY A 50 6.66 13.56 19.13
C GLY A 50 6.28 14.91 19.72
N ILE A 51 5.37 15.66 19.09
CA ILE A 51 4.85 16.91 19.65
C ILE A 51 3.65 16.57 20.53
N PRO A 52 3.70 16.79 21.85
CA PRO A 52 2.61 16.35 22.72
C PRO A 52 1.33 17.19 22.52
N GLN A 53 0.19 16.61 22.90
CA GLN A 53 -1.14 17.14 22.57
C GLN A 53 -1.52 18.40 23.37
N ASP A 54 -0.99 18.52 24.58
CA ASP A 54 -1.14 19.64 25.51
C ASP A 54 -0.59 20.96 24.95
N VAL A 55 0.34 20.89 23.99
CA VAL A 55 0.86 22.05 23.24
C VAL A 55 -0.25 22.85 22.59
N LEU A 56 -1.37 22.22 22.21
CA LEU A 56 -2.51 22.93 21.60
C LEU A 56 -3.22 23.88 22.57
N PHE A 57 -3.06 23.67 23.88
CA PHE A 57 -3.72 24.46 24.93
C PHE A 57 -2.75 25.42 25.63
N ALA A 58 -1.50 25.01 25.83
CA ALA A 58 -0.54 25.75 26.64
C ALA A 58 0.87 25.89 26.01
N GLY A 59 1.06 25.47 24.76
CA GLY A 59 2.36 25.49 24.10
C GLY A 59 2.64 26.78 23.31
N PRO A 60 3.89 26.98 22.88
CA PRO A 60 4.24 28.07 21.96
C PRO A 60 3.42 28.01 20.67
N PRO A 61 2.98 29.15 20.09
CA PRO A 61 2.09 29.17 18.92
C PRO A 61 2.65 28.38 17.72
N TRP A 62 3.95 28.50 17.45
CA TRP A 62 4.60 27.82 16.33
C TRP A 62 4.57 26.29 16.48
N LEU A 63 4.62 25.77 17.71
CA LEU A 63 4.61 24.33 17.97
C LEU A 63 3.20 23.77 17.84
N ALA A 64 2.19 24.52 18.29
CA ALA A 64 0.78 24.20 18.04
C ALA A 64 0.47 24.19 16.54
N THR A 65 0.94 25.19 15.79
CA THR A 65 0.81 25.24 14.33
C THR A 65 1.50 24.04 13.66
N ALA A 66 2.72 23.70 14.08
CA ALA A 66 3.43 22.55 13.54
C ALA A 66 2.68 21.22 13.76
N ARG A 67 2.10 21.02 14.96
CA ARG A 67 1.29 19.83 15.27
C ARG A 67 0.02 19.76 14.42
N LEU A 68 -0.69 20.88 14.26
CA LEU A 68 -1.89 20.95 13.43
C LEU A 68 -1.57 20.68 11.95
N ALA A 69 -0.52 21.30 11.44
CA ALA A 69 -0.03 21.07 10.08
C ALA A 69 0.34 19.59 9.88
N ALA A 70 1.02 18.97 10.86
CA ALA A 70 1.33 17.55 10.81
C ALA A 70 0.07 16.67 10.74
N HIS A 71 -0.97 16.94 11.55
CA HIS A 71 -2.24 16.20 11.47
C HIS A 71 -2.91 16.31 10.10
N VAL A 72 -2.96 17.54 9.55
CA VAL A 72 -3.57 17.78 8.23
C VAL A 72 -2.79 17.06 7.14
N VAL A 73 -1.46 17.22 7.10
CA VAL A 73 -0.60 16.56 6.12
C VAL A 73 -0.72 15.04 6.23
N HIS A 74 -0.75 14.50 7.45
CA HIS A 74 -0.91 13.07 7.69
C HIS A 74 -2.23 12.56 7.12
N GLY A 75 -3.35 13.22 7.44
CA GLY A 75 -4.67 12.86 6.93
C GLY A 75 -4.76 12.91 5.40
N VAL A 76 -4.29 14.01 4.79
CA VAL A 76 -4.29 14.17 3.32
C VAL A 76 -3.44 13.10 2.64
N ALA A 77 -2.24 12.84 3.19
CA ALA A 77 -1.35 11.80 2.67
C ALA A 77 -1.95 10.40 2.84
N ALA A 78 -2.64 10.12 3.95
CA ALA A 78 -3.31 8.84 4.21
C ALA A 78 -4.41 8.56 3.19
N TRP A 79 -5.32 9.53 2.98
CA TRP A 79 -6.38 9.41 1.98
C TRP A 79 -5.83 9.25 0.57
N SER A 80 -4.83 10.05 0.22
CA SER A 80 -4.15 9.95 -1.08
C SER A 80 -3.51 8.57 -1.26
N ALA A 81 -2.78 8.07 -0.26
CA ALA A 81 -2.19 6.74 -0.28
C ALA A 81 -3.26 5.64 -0.41
N MET A 82 -4.39 5.77 0.27
CA MET A 82 -5.51 4.82 0.20
C MET A 82 -6.17 4.81 -1.19
N LEU A 83 -6.43 5.97 -1.79
CA LEU A 83 -7.01 6.09 -3.13
C LEU A 83 -6.07 5.51 -4.20
N LEU A 84 -4.79 5.89 -4.11
CA LEU A 84 -3.74 5.36 -4.96
C LEU A 84 -3.60 3.85 -4.80
N ALA A 85 -3.58 3.36 -3.55
CA ALA A 85 -3.60 1.94 -3.26
C ALA A 85 -4.85 1.27 -3.86
N GLY A 86 -6.06 1.81 -3.73
CA GLY A 86 -7.28 1.23 -4.30
C GLY A 86 -7.19 0.98 -5.82
N ARG A 87 -6.61 1.94 -6.55
CA ARG A 87 -6.40 1.82 -8.01
C ARG A 87 -5.47 0.67 -8.42
N TRP A 88 -4.50 0.31 -7.58
CA TRP A 88 -3.48 -0.69 -7.92
C TRP A 88 -3.60 -2.00 -7.12
N VAL A 89 -4.12 -1.95 -5.90
CA VAL A 89 -4.33 -3.10 -5.03
C VAL A 89 -5.45 -3.97 -5.58
N TRP A 90 -6.56 -3.42 -6.07
CA TRP A 90 -7.68 -4.21 -6.57
C TRP A 90 -7.32 -5.29 -7.62
N PRO A 91 -6.62 -4.96 -8.74
CA PRO A 91 -6.20 -5.97 -9.72
C PRO A 91 -5.15 -6.94 -9.18
N HIS A 92 -4.32 -6.51 -8.23
CA HIS A 92 -3.30 -7.35 -7.60
C HIS A 92 -3.87 -8.25 -6.49
N LEU A 93 -4.92 -7.83 -5.81
CA LEU A 93 -5.64 -8.59 -4.78
C LEU A 93 -6.22 -9.86 -5.40
N ALA A 94 -6.84 -9.77 -6.58
CA ALA A 94 -7.31 -10.95 -7.31
C ALA A 94 -6.16 -11.94 -7.64
N GLN A 95 -4.95 -11.44 -7.91
CA GLN A 95 -3.77 -12.28 -8.17
C GLN A 95 -3.18 -12.87 -6.88
N VAL A 96 -3.14 -12.09 -5.80
CA VAL A 96 -2.66 -12.50 -4.49
C VAL A 96 -3.60 -13.54 -3.90
N LEU A 97 -4.91 -13.31 -3.91
CA LEU A 97 -5.91 -14.27 -3.41
C LEU A 97 -5.86 -15.61 -4.16
N ARG A 98 -5.61 -15.60 -5.47
CA ARG A 98 -5.44 -16.85 -6.24
C ARG A 98 -4.12 -17.57 -5.99
N ARG A 99 -3.12 -16.90 -5.41
CA ARG A 99 -1.75 -17.43 -5.19
C ARG A 99 -1.22 -17.14 -3.78
N TRP A 100 -2.11 -17.02 -2.79
CA TRP A 100 -1.78 -16.45 -1.50
C TRP A 100 -0.74 -17.29 -0.75
N ARG A 101 -0.81 -18.61 -0.91
CA ARG A 101 0.18 -19.57 -0.40
C ARG A 101 1.54 -19.52 -1.11
N ALA A 102 1.56 -19.10 -2.38
CA ALA A 102 2.79 -19.06 -3.20
C ALA A 102 3.57 -17.74 -3.06
N ARG A 103 3.04 -16.74 -2.35
CA ARG A 103 3.65 -15.41 -2.20
C ARG A 103 3.49 -14.84 -0.78
N PRO A 104 3.97 -15.56 0.26
CA PRO A 104 3.71 -15.21 1.67
C PRO A 104 4.16 -13.79 2.03
N ALA A 105 5.30 -13.34 1.52
CA ALA A 105 5.80 -11.99 1.79
C ALA A 105 4.87 -10.89 1.24
N GLY A 106 4.33 -11.06 0.03
CA GLY A 106 3.43 -10.05 -0.56
C GLY A 106 2.07 -10.02 0.17
N THR A 107 1.57 -11.19 0.55
CA THR A 107 0.34 -11.31 1.36
C THR A 107 0.52 -10.67 2.74
N ALA A 108 1.66 -10.89 3.40
CA ALA A 108 1.97 -10.29 4.69
C ALA A 108 2.05 -8.76 4.63
N THR A 109 2.73 -8.19 3.63
CA THR A 109 2.81 -6.74 3.46
C THR A 109 1.45 -6.10 3.15
N LEU A 110 0.60 -6.80 2.39
CA LEU A 110 -0.77 -6.37 2.13
C LEU A 110 -1.62 -6.39 3.40
N ALA A 111 -1.54 -7.47 4.19
CA ALA A 111 -2.26 -7.59 5.46
C ALA A 111 -1.81 -6.52 6.46
N ALA A 112 -0.50 -6.32 6.61
CA ALA A 112 0.06 -5.29 7.49
C ALA A 112 -0.37 -3.87 7.06
N GLY A 113 -0.33 -3.58 5.75
CA GLY A 113 -0.82 -2.30 5.22
C GLY A 113 -2.33 -2.11 5.43
N GLY A 114 -3.12 -3.18 5.30
CA GLY A 114 -4.56 -3.17 5.60
C GLY A 114 -4.85 -2.90 7.08
N LEU A 115 -4.11 -3.54 7.99
CA LEU A 115 -4.23 -3.29 9.43
C LEU A 115 -3.79 -1.86 9.81
N LEU A 116 -2.73 -1.35 9.18
CA LEU A 116 -2.29 0.03 9.36
C LEU A 116 -3.38 1.03 8.91
N ALA A 117 -3.97 0.81 7.74
CA ALA A 117 -5.07 1.64 7.25
C ALA A 117 -6.32 1.55 8.14
N ALA A 118 -6.70 0.34 8.56
CA ALA A 118 -7.86 0.11 9.41
C ALA A 118 -7.69 0.76 10.79
N SER A 119 -6.51 0.65 11.40
CA SER A 119 -6.21 1.31 12.68
C SER A 119 -6.21 2.84 12.55
N GLY A 120 -5.75 3.38 11.42
CA GLY A 120 -5.81 4.83 11.15
C GLY A 120 -7.25 5.35 11.01
N ILE A 121 -8.11 4.59 10.33
CA ILE A 121 -9.55 4.90 10.28
C ILE A 121 -10.15 4.80 11.68
N ALA A 122 -9.86 3.72 12.42
CA ALA A 122 -10.39 3.51 13.76
C ALA A 122 -10.01 4.67 14.69
N LEU A 123 -8.77 5.16 14.63
CA LEU A 123 -8.32 6.35 15.38
C LEU A 123 -9.14 7.60 15.11
N GLY A 124 -9.58 7.81 13.86
CA GLY A 124 -10.41 8.95 13.49
C GLY A 124 -11.81 8.93 14.13
N TYR A 125 -12.29 7.76 14.57
CA TYR A 125 -13.62 7.56 15.13
C TYR A 125 -13.60 6.90 16.52
N ALA A 126 -12.42 6.75 17.12
CA ALA A 126 -12.28 6.00 18.36
C ALA A 126 -12.87 6.78 19.54
N PRO A 127 -13.61 6.11 20.44
CA PRO A 127 -13.94 6.69 21.75
C PRO A 127 -12.66 6.89 22.57
N LEU A 128 -12.71 7.82 23.53
CA LEU A 128 -11.53 8.29 24.29
C LEU A 128 -10.72 7.14 24.91
N ASP A 129 -11.41 6.14 25.47
CA ASP A 129 -10.80 4.98 26.14
C ASP A 129 -9.95 4.11 25.22
N TRP A 130 -10.26 4.10 23.92
CA TRP A 130 -9.57 3.30 22.92
C TRP A 130 -8.53 4.10 22.14
N SER A 131 -8.56 5.43 22.23
CA SER A 131 -7.67 6.32 21.46
C SER A 131 -6.19 6.03 21.72
N MET A 132 -5.80 5.83 22.98
CA MET A 132 -4.41 5.59 23.38
C MET A 132 -3.88 4.20 22.91
N PRO A 133 -4.55 3.07 23.21
CA PRO A 133 -4.12 1.77 22.70
C PRO A 133 -4.10 1.70 21.16
N LEU A 134 -5.08 2.32 20.49
CA LEU A 134 -5.13 2.36 19.03
C LEU A 134 -4.00 3.22 18.45
N ALA A 135 -3.63 4.31 19.12
CA ALA A 135 -2.52 5.16 18.70
C ALA A 135 -1.20 4.41 18.77
N ASP A 136 -0.96 3.66 19.84
CA ASP A 136 0.23 2.82 19.98
C ASP A 136 0.25 1.68 18.96
N LEU A 137 -0.87 1.00 18.75
CA LEU A 137 -0.99 -0.02 17.71
C LEU A 137 -0.68 0.56 16.32
N HIS A 138 -1.31 1.68 15.95
CA HIS A 138 -1.12 2.34 14.67
C HIS A 138 0.33 2.79 14.48
N TRP A 139 0.96 3.33 15.54
CA TRP A 139 2.36 3.71 15.55
C TRP A 139 3.28 2.53 15.23
N TRP A 140 3.15 1.42 15.95
CA TRP A 140 4.01 0.25 15.75
C TRP A 140 3.80 -0.40 14.37
N LEU A 141 2.56 -0.43 13.87
CA LEU A 141 2.28 -0.85 12.50
C LEU A 141 2.92 0.09 11.47
N GLY A 142 2.83 1.41 11.69
CA GLY A 142 3.39 2.42 10.79
C GLY A 142 4.92 2.41 10.74
N LEU A 143 5.56 2.08 11.86
CA LEU A 143 7.01 1.93 11.96
C LEU A 143 7.53 0.66 11.29
N SER A 144 6.84 -0.47 11.50
CA SER A 144 7.28 -1.79 11.01
C SER A 144 6.97 -2.03 9.52
N TRP A 145 5.93 -1.40 8.98
CA TRP A 145 5.47 -1.65 7.62
C TRP A 145 6.47 -1.24 6.50
N PRO A 146 7.12 -0.06 6.53
CA PRO A 146 8.15 0.29 5.55
C PRO A 146 9.36 -0.64 5.59
N ALA A 147 9.77 -1.10 6.79
CA ALA A 147 10.83 -2.08 6.91
C ALA A 147 10.47 -3.39 6.19
N ALA A 148 9.22 -3.87 6.37
CA ALA A 148 8.73 -5.04 5.65
C ALA A 148 8.68 -4.84 4.12
N LEU A 149 8.29 -3.65 3.66
CA LEU A 149 8.32 -3.26 2.24
C LEU A 149 9.74 -3.28 1.66
N LEU A 150 10.69 -2.67 2.36
CA LEU A 150 12.10 -2.64 1.95
C LEU A 150 12.70 -4.04 1.88
N MET A 151 12.41 -4.90 2.87
CA MET A 151 12.81 -6.31 2.83
C MET A 151 12.20 -7.05 1.64
N HIS A 152 10.93 -6.80 1.31
CA HIS A 152 10.28 -7.40 0.14
C HIS A 152 10.94 -6.94 -1.18
N ALA A 153 11.20 -5.64 -1.30
CA ALA A 153 11.84 -5.06 -2.48
C ALA A 153 13.29 -5.54 -2.63
N GLY A 154 14.07 -5.57 -1.54
CA GLY A 154 15.47 -6.01 -1.53
C GLY A 154 15.65 -7.47 -1.95
N ARG A 155 14.69 -8.37 -1.63
CA ARG A 155 14.71 -9.76 -2.12
C ARG A 155 14.60 -9.88 -3.65
N ARG A 156 14.00 -8.89 -4.31
CA ARG A 156 13.89 -8.85 -5.78
C ARG A 156 15.08 -8.18 -6.46
N LEU A 157 15.82 -7.35 -5.72
CA LEU A 157 17.01 -6.64 -6.20
C LEU A 157 18.29 -7.47 -6.02
N ARG A 158 18.24 -8.60 -5.30
CA ARG A 158 19.38 -9.53 -5.27
C ARG A 158 19.71 -9.97 -6.70
N PRO A 159 20.94 -9.74 -7.18
CA PRO A 159 21.39 -10.28 -8.46
C PRO A 159 21.12 -11.79 -8.46
N ARG A 160 20.46 -12.30 -9.50
CA ARG A 160 20.52 -13.73 -9.78
C ARG A 160 22.00 -14.03 -9.96
N ARG A 161 22.64 -14.68 -8.99
CA ARG A 161 23.94 -15.31 -9.24
C ARG A 161 23.72 -16.18 -10.47
N ALA A 162 24.48 -15.89 -11.53
CA ALA A 162 24.49 -16.75 -12.71
C ALA A 162 24.81 -18.16 -12.21
N PRO A 163 24.01 -19.18 -12.54
CA PRO A 163 24.42 -20.55 -12.31
C PRO A 163 25.60 -20.82 -13.26
N GLY A 164 26.81 -20.93 -12.72
CA GLY A 164 27.95 -21.45 -13.48
C GLY A 164 29.22 -20.63 -13.35
N GLY A 165 30.16 -21.22 -12.61
CA GLY A 165 31.59 -21.02 -12.63
C GLY A 165 32.19 -22.18 -11.86
#